data_AF-A0A7R9QNR3-F1
#
_entry.id   AF-A0A7R9QNR3-F1
#
_cell.length_a   1.000
_cell.length_b   1.000
_cell.length_c   1.000
_cell.angle_alpha   90.00
_cell.angle_beta   90.00
_cell.angle_gamma   90.00
#
_symmetry.space_group_name_H-M   'P 1'
#
loop_
_entity.id
_entity.type
_entity.pdbx_description
1 polymer ?
#
loop_
_entity_poly.entity_id
_entity_poly.type
_entity_poly.pdbx_seq_one_letter_code
_entity_poly.pdbx_strand_id
1 'polypeptide(L)'
;MLIQSTVRLDFEAADDLQYRGEGNSALVVSLGRDVLRFFKHAPREDKQSCEESFQRIQRHIHFVETVVRHVISPDFYSTPRVALLSRKQMKTIAKLIGDKRPSFRLSKGIQCADSACAQTAALLLPDYCCLPQHLRDFRTEGPI
;
A
#
# COMPACT_ATOMS: atom_id res chain seq x y z
N MET A 1 -10.65 9.33 19.73
CA MET A 1 -9.23 9.23 19.35
C MET A 1 -8.98 7.81 18.87
N LEU A 2 -8.94 7.57 17.56
CA LEU A 2 -8.72 6.24 16.99
C LEU A 2 -7.24 5.89 17.16
N ILE A 3 -6.93 4.88 17.97
CA ILE A 3 -5.59 4.32 18.08
C ILE A 3 -5.34 3.54 16.80
N GLN A 4 -4.84 4.21 15.76
CA GLN A 4 -4.48 3.57 14.50
C GLN A 4 -3.25 2.68 14.72
N SER A 5 -3.33 1.41 14.32
CA SER A 5 -2.18 0.50 14.39
C SER A 5 -1.20 0.82 13.26
N THR A 6 -0.28 1.74 13.54
CA THR A 6 0.86 2.01 12.67
C THR A 6 1.84 0.85 12.71
N VAL A 7 2.37 0.48 11.56
CA VAL A 7 3.29 -0.65 11.38
C VAL A 7 4.60 -0.13 10.82
N ARG A 8 5.70 -0.61 11.40
CA ARG A 8 7.02 -0.53 10.77
C ARG A 8 7.28 -1.86 10.10
N LEU A 9 7.73 -1.80 8.85
CA LEU A 9 8.02 -2.99 8.07
C LEU A 9 9.52 -3.26 8.11
N ASP A 10 9.87 -4.53 8.23
CA ASP A 10 11.25 -5.00 8.22
C ASP A 10 11.50 -5.70 6.87
N PHE A 11 11.74 -4.90 5.83
CA PHE A 11 12.30 -5.38 4.57
C PHE A 11 13.44 -4.46 4.16
N GLU A 12 14.53 -5.06 3.71
CA GLU A 12 15.75 -4.35 3.33
C GLU A 12 16.08 -4.49 1.84
N ALA A 13 15.69 -5.61 1.22
CA ALA A 13 16.01 -5.96 -0.15
C ALA A 13 14.80 -5.83 -1.09
N ALA A 14 15.08 -5.67 -2.38
CA ALA A 14 14.05 -5.63 -3.43
C ALA A 14 13.45 -7.01 -3.72
N ASP A 15 14.14 -8.09 -3.38
CA ASP A 15 13.76 -9.46 -3.71
C ASP A 15 12.50 -9.90 -2.93
N ASP A 16 12.24 -9.27 -1.79
CA ASP A 16 11.02 -9.44 -0.99
C ASP A 16 9.81 -8.71 -1.60
N LEU A 17 10.03 -7.91 -2.65
CA LEU A 17 9.04 -7.00 -3.21
C LEU A 17 8.70 -7.34 -4.65
N GLN A 18 7.40 -7.26 -4.96
CA GLN A 18 6.92 -7.41 -6.34
C GLN A 18 6.02 -6.25 -6.71
N TYR A 19 6.30 -5.60 -7.84
CA TYR A 19 5.34 -4.66 -8.42
C TYR A 19 4.06 -5.42 -8.79
N ARG A 20 2.93 -5.03 -8.21
CA ARG A 20 1.66 -5.73 -8.42
C ARG A 20 0.79 -5.06 -9.47
N GLY A 21 0.80 -3.74 -9.51
CA GLY A 21 0.03 -2.96 -10.48
C GLY A 21 -0.21 -1.54 -10.01
N GLU A 22 -0.87 -0.75 -10.86
CA GLU A 22 -1.23 0.61 -10.51
C GLU A 22 -2.53 1.06 -11.19
N GLY A 23 -3.30 1.89 -10.48
CA GLY A 23 -4.44 2.67 -10.96
C GLY A 23 -4.01 4.08 -11.41
N ASN A 24 -4.96 4.97 -11.70
CA ASN A 24 -4.62 6.39 -11.90
C ASN A 24 -4.21 7.09 -10.59
N SER A 25 -4.82 6.69 -9.48
CA SER A 25 -4.68 7.38 -8.18
C SER A 25 -3.75 6.68 -7.19
N ALA A 26 -3.37 5.43 -7.46
CA ALA A 26 -2.56 4.63 -6.53
C ALA A 26 -1.66 3.62 -7.26
N LEU A 27 -0.57 3.24 -6.61
CA LEU A 27 0.36 2.19 -7.02
C LEU A 27 0.45 1.12 -5.92
N VAL A 28 0.60 -0.15 -6.31
CA VAL A 28 0.61 -1.28 -5.39
C VAL A 28 1.88 -2.11 -5.53
N VAL A 29 2.54 -2.38 -4.41
CA VAL A 29 3.69 -3.28 -4.28
C VAL A 29 3.33 -4.39 -3.31
N SER A 30 3.67 -5.62 -3.65
CA SER A 30 3.45 -6.81 -2.85
C SER A 30 4.65 -7.10 -1.94
N LEU A 31 4.37 -7.47 -0.70
CA LEU A 31 5.26 -8.01 0.34
C LEU A 31 5.05 -9.53 0.53
N GLY A 32 4.51 -10.21 -0.49
CA GLY A 32 4.15 -11.62 -0.43
C GLY A 32 2.72 -11.82 0.06
N ARG A 33 2.47 -11.70 1.37
CA ARG A 33 1.11 -11.90 1.94
C ARG A 33 0.32 -10.60 2.10
N ASP A 34 1.02 -9.48 2.13
CA ASP A 34 0.44 -8.16 2.22
C ASP A 34 0.82 -7.34 0.99
N VAL A 35 0.10 -6.24 0.78
CA VAL A 35 0.42 -5.23 -0.22
C VAL A 35 0.52 -3.86 0.41
N LEU A 36 1.47 -3.09 -0.09
CA LEU A 36 1.63 -1.67 0.13
C LEU A 36 0.93 -0.91 -0.99
N ARG A 37 -0.05 -0.09 -0.64
CA ARG A 37 -0.76 0.80 -1.55
C ARG A 37 -0.37 2.25 -1.28
N PHE A 38 0.30 2.86 -2.26
CA PHE A 38 0.75 4.24 -2.26
C PHE A 38 -0.22 5.11 -3.06
N PHE A 39 -0.53 6.31 -2.56
CA PHE A 39 -1.22 7.30 -3.37
C PHE A 39 -0.25 7.93 -4.37
N LYS A 40 -0.76 8.20 -5.58
CA LYS A 40 0.00 8.88 -6.62
C LYS A 40 -0.32 10.37 -6.65
N HIS A 41 0.69 11.14 -7.01
CA HIS A 41 0.66 12.60 -7.11
C HIS A 41 1.18 13.01 -8.49
N ALA A 42 0.62 14.07 -9.06
CA ALA A 42 1.18 14.67 -10.26
C ALA A 42 2.45 15.48 -9.92
N PRO A 43 3.40 15.67 -10.86
CA PRO A 43 4.62 16.44 -10.60
C PRO A 43 4.38 17.88 -10.13
N ARG A 44 3.25 18.48 -10.52
CA ARG A 44 2.85 19.83 -10.04
C ARG A 44 2.28 19.81 -8.62
N GLU A 45 1.87 18.65 -8.14
CA GLU A 45 1.43 18.38 -6.77
C GLU A 45 2.61 17.96 -5.86
N ASP A 46 3.85 17.96 -6.34
CA ASP A 46 5.06 17.64 -5.53
C ASP A 46 5.29 18.62 -4.36
N LYS A 47 4.48 19.67 -4.25
CA LYS A 47 4.39 20.54 -3.06
C LYS A 47 3.49 20.00 -1.96
N GLN A 48 2.78 18.90 -2.19
CA GLN A 48 1.91 18.30 -1.20
C GLN A 48 2.77 17.79 -0.05
N SER A 49 2.54 18.36 1.13
CA SER A 49 3.36 18.07 2.31
C SER A 49 3.18 16.60 2.72
N CYS A 50 4.19 16.04 3.38
CA CYS A 50 4.08 14.71 4.01
C CYS A 50 2.83 14.58 4.88
N GLU A 51 2.47 15.68 5.54
CA GLU A 51 1.30 15.80 6.39
C GLU A 51 0.01 15.62 5.59
N GLU A 52 -0.14 16.27 4.43
CA GLU A 52 -1.32 16.11 3.57
C GLU A 52 -1.44 14.68 3.01
N SER A 53 -0.31 14.06 2.63
CA SER A 53 -0.26 12.65 2.23
C SER A 53 -0.69 11.72 3.36
N PHE A 54 -0.23 11.99 4.59
CA PHE A 54 -0.61 11.23 5.77
C PHE A 54 -2.09 11.41 6.12
N GLN A 55 -2.60 12.64 6.12
CA GLN A 55 -4.02 12.93 6.33
C GLN A 55 -4.91 12.28 5.27
N ARG A 56 -4.45 12.14 4.03
CA ARG A 56 -5.17 11.40 2.98
C ARG A 56 -5.29 9.91 3.34
N ILE A 57 -4.24 9.30 3.87
CA ILE A 57 -4.26 7.93 4.39
C ILE A 57 -5.23 7.81 5.56
N GLN A 58 -5.17 8.73 6.52
CA GLN A 58 -6.05 8.72 7.69
C GLN A 58 -7.52 8.87 7.30
N ARG A 59 -7.84 9.79 6.38
CA ARG A 59 -9.20 9.95 5.86
C ARG A 59 -9.70 8.69 5.16
N HIS A 60 -8.82 7.99 4.42
CA HIS A 60 -9.18 6.73 3.78
C HIS A 60 -9.53 5.64 4.80
N ILE A 61 -8.70 5.46 5.83
CA ILE A 61 -8.97 4.49 6.91
C ILE A 61 -10.25 4.86 7.65
N HIS A 62 -10.40 6.13 8.02
CA HIS A 62 -11.60 6.61 8.69
C HIS A 62 -12.86 6.32 7.89
N PHE A 63 -12.87 6.58 6.59
CA PHE A 63 -13.99 6.24 5.70
C PHE A 63 -14.31 4.74 5.71
N VAL A 64 -13.29 3.87 5.70
CA VAL A 64 -13.51 2.42 5.79
C VAL A 64 -14.15 2.04 7.12
N GLU A 65 -13.67 2.61 8.23
CA GLU A 65 -14.14 2.27 9.57
C GLU A 65 -15.54 2.82 9.90
N THR A 66 -15.89 4.00 9.38
CA THR A 66 -17.12 4.71 9.75
C THR A 66 -18.20 4.68 8.68
N VAL A 67 -17.87 4.37 7.43
CA VAL A 67 -18.86 4.28 6.35
C VAL A 67 -18.94 2.85 5.84
N VAL A 68 -17.82 2.30 5.36
CA VAL A 68 -17.83 0.98 4.71
C VAL A 68 -18.29 -0.10 5.68
N ARG A 69 -17.84 -0.05 6.94
CA ARG A 69 -18.26 -0.98 8.00
C ARG A 69 -19.76 -1.12 8.19
N HIS A 70 -20.53 -0.08 7.91
CA HIS A 70 -21.99 -0.08 8.10
C HIS A 70 -22.76 -0.49 6.84
N VAL A 71 -22.09 -0.56 5.69
CA VAL A 71 -22.71 -0.86 4.40
C VAL A 71 -22.31 -2.24 3.89
N ILE A 72 -21.11 -2.71 4.22
CA ILE A 72 -20.54 -3.98 3.77
C ILE A 72 -20.20 -4.83 4.99
N SER A 73 -20.50 -6.15 4.94
CA SER A 73 -20.10 -7.06 6.02
C SER A 73 -18.58 -6.99 6.24
N PRO A 74 -18.10 -6.97 7.50
CA PRO A 74 -16.67 -7.07 7.82
C PRO A 74 -15.96 -8.27 7.20
N ASP A 75 -16.68 -9.31 6.78
CA ASP A 75 -16.09 -10.48 6.12
C ASP A 75 -15.59 -10.19 4.69
N PHE A 76 -16.08 -9.12 4.06
CA PHE A 76 -15.75 -8.78 2.66
C PHE A 76 -14.74 -7.65 2.52
N TYR A 77 -14.24 -7.10 3.63
CA TYR A 77 -13.21 -6.06 3.57
C TYR A 77 -12.26 -6.14 4.77
N SER A 78 -11.03 -5.69 4.58
CA SER A 78 -10.10 -5.47 5.69
C SER A 78 -9.86 -4.00 5.89
N THR A 79 -9.89 -3.55 7.15
CA THR A 79 -9.47 -2.19 7.51
C THR A 79 -7.96 -2.05 7.24
N PRO A 80 -7.54 -1.12 6.36
CA PRO A 80 -6.13 -0.93 6.09
C PRO A 80 -5.37 -0.43 7.33
N ARG A 81 -4.11 -0.84 7.45
CA ARG A 81 -3.18 -0.31 8.45
C ARG A 81 -2.26 0.73 7.84
N VAL A 82 -1.66 1.58 8.65
CA VAL A 82 -0.68 2.56 8.17
C VAL A 82 0.71 1.93 8.24
N ALA A 83 1.39 1.80 7.11
CA ALA A 83 2.81 1.45 7.08
C ALA A 83 3.65 2.72 6.99
N LEU A 84 4.62 2.87 7.90
CA LEU A 84 5.64 3.90 7.81
C LEU A 84 6.91 3.32 7.20
N LEU A 85 7.41 3.96 6.15
CA LEU A 85 8.56 3.53 5.39
C LEU A 85 9.73 4.49 5.57
N SER A 86 10.89 3.91 5.80
CA SER A 86 12.16 4.63 5.83
C SER A 86 12.57 5.09 4.43
N ARG A 87 13.49 6.07 4.38
CA ARG A 87 14.10 6.52 3.12
C ARG A 87 14.75 5.37 2.34
N LYS A 88 15.43 4.44 3.03
CA LYS A 88 16.08 3.26 2.43
C LYS A 88 15.04 2.39 1.71
N GLN A 89 13.94 2.07 2.39
CA GLN A 89 12.84 1.27 1.83
C GLN A 89 12.20 1.95 0.62
N MET A 90 11.98 3.26 0.69
CA MET A 90 11.43 4.02 -0.44
C MET A 90 12.37 4.02 -1.66
N LYS A 91 13.69 4.07 -1.45
CA LYS A 91 14.66 3.92 -2.56
C LYS A 91 14.59 2.51 -3.18
N THR A 92 14.49 1.47 -2.36
CA THR A 92 14.31 0.09 -2.83
C THR A 92 13.04 -0.05 -3.68
N ILE A 93 11.92 0.51 -3.22
CA ILE A 93 10.66 0.53 -3.97
C ILE A 93 10.78 1.34 -5.27
N ALA A 94 11.39 2.53 -5.23
CA ALA A 94 11.56 3.38 -6.41
C ALA A 94 12.35 2.66 -7.51
N LYS A 95 13.43 1.94 -7.14
CA LYS A 95 14.19 1.11 -8.05
C LYS A 95 13.35 -0.03 -8.63
N LEU A 96 12.61 -0.76 -7.80
CA LEU A 96 11.74 -1.86 -8.23
C LEU A 96 10.71 -1.42 -9.28
N ILE A 97 10.08 -0.26 -9.07
CA ILE A 97 8.97 0.20 -9.92
C ILE A 97 9.46 0.93 -11.17
N GLY A 98 10.67 1.49 -11.18
CA GLY A 98 11.21 2.27 -12.31
C GLY A 98 11.13 1.51 -13.64
N ASP A 99 11.51 0.23 -13.62
CA ASP A 99 11.58 -0.60 -14.82
C ASP A 99 10.29 -1.37 -15.11
N LYS A 100 9.36 -1.43 -14.15
CA LYS A 100 8.15 -2.28 -14.23
C LYS A 100 6.87 -1.51 -14.57
N ARG A 101 6.90 -0.18 -14.47
CA ARG A 101 5.72 0.66 -14.71
C ARG A 101 5.52 0.93 -16.20
N PRO A 102 4.29 0.82 -16.73
CA PRO A 102 4.02 1.18 -18.12
C PRO A 102 4.30 2.67 -18.40
N SER A 103 4.87 2.99 -19.55
CA SER A 103 5.29 4.36 -19.91
C SER A 103 4.15 5.39 -19.81
N PHE A 104 2.93 5.03 -20.22
CA PHE A 104 1.75 5.90 -20.14
C PHE A 104 1.29 6.20 -18.70
N ARG A 105 1.82 5.50 -17.69
CA ARG A 105 1.52 5.74 -16.27
C ARG A 105 2.51 6.65 -15.56
N LEU A 106 3.62 7.02 -16.22
CA LEU A 106 4.72 7.76 -15.61
C LEU A 106 4.42 9.24 -15.36
N SER A 107 3.28 9.75 -15.85
CA SER A 107 2.82 11.13 -15.59
C SER A 107 2.47 11.42 -14.13
N LYS A 108 2.32 10.39 -13.29
CA LYS A 108 2.13 10.51 -11.84
C LYS A 108 3.08 9.59 -11.10
N GLY A 109 3.62 10.05 -9.98
CA GLY A 109 4.57 9.32 -9.15
C GLY A 109 4.05 9.05 -7.75
N ILE A 110 4.81 8.28 -6.98
CA ILE A 110 4.68 8.23 -5.51
C ILE A 110 5.70 9.20 -4.92
N GLN A 111 5.47 9.68 -3.69
CA GLN A 111 6.41 10.56 -3.01
C GLN A 111 7.75 9.83 -2.83
N CYS A 112 8.80 10.30 -3.53
CA CYS A 112 10.10 9.63 -3.54
C CYS A 112 10.94 9.98 -2.32
N ALA A 113 11.92 9.11 -2.06
CA ALA A 113 12.88 9.18 -0.97
C ALA A 113 13.73 10.47 -0.95
N ASP A 114 13.73 11.26 -2.01
CA ASP A 114 14.52 12.49 -2.13
C ASP A 114 13.73 13.76 -1.80
N SER A 115 12.45 13.61 -1.46
CA SER A 115 11.70 14.67 -0.78
C SER A 115 12.26 14.89 0.64
N ALA A 116 12.12 16.10 1.19
CA ALA A 116 12.51 16.44 2.57
C ALA A 116 11.75 15.65 3.65
N CYS A 117 10.96 14.65 3.26
CA CYS A 117 10.17 13.79 4.10
C CYS A 117 11.03 12.72 4.77
N ALA A 118 11.17 12.77 6.09
CA ALA A 118 11.91 11.76 6.84
C ALA A 118 11.23 10.36 6.79
N GLN A 119 9.91 10.31 6.65
CA GLN A 119 9.12 9.08 6.62
C GLN A 119 7.97 9.19 5.62
N THR A 120 7.84 8.19 4.74
CA THR A 120 6.71 8.09 3.80
C THR A 120 5.70 7.10 4.36
N ALA A 121 4.41 7.39 4.21
CA ALA A 121 3.34 6.50 4.65
C ALA A 121 2.64 5.81 3.47
N ALA A 122 2.16 4.59 3.69
CA ALA A 122 1.34 3.83 2.75
C ALA A 122 0.24 3.07 3.49
N LEU A 123 -0.76 2.61 2.74
CA LEU A 123 -1.76 1.67 3.27
C LEU A 123 -1.20 0.25 3.16
N LEU A 124 -1.22 -0.49 4.26
CA LEU A 124 -0.94 -1.92 4.31
C LEU A 124 -2.27 -2.69 4.29
N LEU A 125 -2.43 -3.58 3.32
CA LEU A 125 -3.61 -4.42 3.15
C LEU A 125 -3.20 -5.88 2.92
N PRO A 126 -4.07 -6.86 3.19
CA PRO A 126 -3.84 -8.23 2.74
C PRO A 126 -3.73 -8.30 1.21
N ASP A 127 -2.88 -9.20 0.71
CA ASP A 127 -2.83 -9.52 -0.71
C ASP A 127 -3.96 -10.49 -1.08
N TYR A 128 -5.04 -9.96 -1.64
CA TYR A 128 -6.20 -10.77 -2.07
C TYR A 128 -5.94 -11.64 -3.31
N CYS A 129 -4.79 -11.54 -3.96
CA CYS A 129 -4.40 -12.52 -4.99
C CYS A 129 -3.79 -13.79 -4.40
N CYS A 130 -3.56 -13.83 -3.08
CA CYS A 130 -2.99 -14.95 -2.37
C CYS A 130 -4.05 -15.60 -1.47
N LEU A 131 -4.19 -16.92 -1.55
CA LEU A 131 -5.02 -17.66 -0.59
C LEU A 131 -4.47 -17.49 0.84
N PRO A 132 -5.31 -17.15 1.84
CA PRO A 132 -4.95 -17.14 3.25
C PRO A 132 -4.35 -18.48 3.70
N GLN A 133 -3.39 -18.45 4.63
CA GLN A 133 -2.67 -19.66 5.04
C GLN A 133 -3.62 -20.76 5.55
N HIS A 134 -4.62 -20.40 6.36
CA HIS A 134 -5.61 -21.36 6.89
C HIS A 134 -6.48 -21.99 5.80
N LEU A 135 -6.59 -21.37 4.62
CA LEU A 135 -7.30 -21.95 3.47
C LEU A 135 -6.39 -22.81 2.58
N ARG A 136 -5.06 -22.70 2.72
CA ARG A 136 -4.11 -23.53 1.96
C ARG A 136 -4.07 -24.97 2.47
N ASP A 137 -4.43 -25.17 3.73
CA ASP A 137 -4.44 -26.50 4.36
C ASP A 137 -5.65 -27.35 3.92
N PHE A 138 -6.68 -26.74 3.31
CA PHE A 138 -7.82 -27.44 2.69
C PHE A 138 -7.50 -28.00 1.29
N ARG A 139 -6.22 -28.32 1.01
CA ARG A 139 -5.73 -28.79 -0.30
C ARG A 139 -6.09 -30.24 -0.63
N THR A 140 -6.91 -30.90 0.16
CA THR A 140 -7.33 -32.29 -0.08
C THR A 140 -8.84 -32.33 -0.26
N GLU A 141 -9.25 -32.61 -1.51
CA GLU A 141 -10.61 -32.97 -1.94
C GLU A 141 -11.59 -31.80 -2.10
N GLY A 142 -11.53 -31.16 -3.29
CA GLY A 142 -12.70 -30.47 -3.83
C GLY A 142 -13.79 -31.48 -4.23
N PRO A 143 -15.07 -31.08 -4.32
CA PRO A 143 -16.14 -32.00 -4.70
C PRO A 143 -15.89 -32.51 -6.13
N ILE A 144 -15.87 -33.84 -6.29
CA ILE A 144 -15.94 -34.53 -7.59
C ILE A 144 -17.32 -34.33 -8.18
#